data_AF-A0A2E1M6R1-F1
#
_entry.id   AF-A0A2E1M6R1-F1
#
_cell.length_a   1.000
_cell.length_b   1.000
_cell.length_c   1.000
_cell.angle_alpha   90.00
_cell.angle_beta   90.00
_cell.angle_gamma   90.00
#
_symmetry.space_group_name_H-M   'P 1'
#
loop_
_entity.id
_entity.type
_entity.pdbx_description
1 polymer ?
#
loop_
_entity_poly.entity_id
_entity_poly.type
_entity_poly.pdbx_seq_one_letter_code
_entity_poly.pdbx_strand_id
1 'polypeptide(L)'
;MRDQRGPAETTLTQQNTNWWIWGIRLLACGPVAVLAGSASWSFAEPWCSPFVPQATSMLAMIFAWAIWKRLSYLKVPVFFATLWGSWSWMQGLHPPNAAATFTPPKNEKLLSVGFANLGITTAPSLDTQDPLATWFHLEPLDIFGVVECHPDRVNQIQSWREWHTVHAEPDARGANGIAIFSMFPIDSVQISRTPNARLDHLTAIIKGPQGTLQVEVTHPCPPIPGLLHQRKSEFDHLEKAARSAEFPVLVLGDLNETPFGTAWQELLTKSELVAAQPLSVATWPSQLKGVPIPQWLGIRIDHILVSADLGFTPVEVGPRMASDHRAIKTKIWRHAQ
;
A
#
# COMPACT_ATOMS: atom_id res chain seq x y z
N MET A 1 70.01 15.54 -7.91
CA MET A 1 68.81 16.35 -8.16
C MET A 1 67.90 16.23 -6.95
N ARG A 2 67.72 17.31 -6.18
CA ARG A 2 66.78 17.33 -5.04
C ARG A 2 65.39 17.62 -5.60
N ASP A 3 64.39 16.81 -5.22
CA ASP A 3 62.98 17.05 -5.55
C ASP A 3 62.57 18.42 -4.98
N GLN A 4 62.14 19.32 -5.86
CA GLN A 4 61.76 20.70 -5.52
C GLN A 4 60.25 20.85 -5.27
N ARG A 5 59.49 19.75 -5.24
CA ARG A 5 58.07 19.81 -4.90
C ARG A 5 57.93 19.70 -3.38
N GLY A 6 57.77 20.86 -2.72
CA GLY A 6 57.36 20.93 -1.31
C GLY A 6 56.04 20.19 -1.05
N PRO A 7 55.62 20.00 0.21
CA PRO A 7 54.39 19.28 0.54
C PRO A 7 53.22 19.90 -0.22
N ALA A 8 52.46 19.07 -0.93
CA ALA A 8 51.30 19.50 -1.68
C ALA A 8 50.22 20.01 -0.72
N GLU A 9 50.16 21.33 -0.50
CA GLU A 9 49.02 21.97 0.13
C GLU A 9 47.83 21.87 -0.83
N THR A 10 46.85 21.06 -0.44
CA THR A 10 45.56 20.95 -1.12
C THR A 10 44.84 22.30 -1.09
N THR A 11 44.78 22.99 -2.22
CA THR A 11 43.99 24.23 -2.44
C THR A 11 42.50 23.96 -2.70
N LEU A 12 42.00 22.78 -2.37
CA LEU A 12 40.57 22.52 -2.35
C LEU A 12 39.99 23.24 -1.13
N THR A 13 39.40 24.41 -1.36
CA THR A 13 38.52 25.06 -0.39
C THR A 13 37.58 24.01 0.18
N GLN A 14 37.66 23.78 1.48
CA GLN A 14 36.72 22.94 2.21
C GLN A 14 35.33 23.48 1.88
N GLN A 15 34.63 22.80 0.96
CA GLN A 15 33.29 23.19 0.58
C GLN A 15 32.48 23.00 1.85
N ASN A 16 32.17 24.11 2.53
CA ASN A 16 31.20 24.10 3.61
C ASN A 16 29.90 23.61 2.99
N THR A 17 29.66 22.30 3.05
CA THR A 17 28.37 21.71 2.80
C THR A 17 27.47 22.35 3.85
N ASN A 18 26.77 23.40 3.45
CA ASN A 18 25.86 24.15 4.29
C ASN A 18 24.64 23.27 4.55
N TRP A 19 24.80 22.24 5.38
CA TRP A 19 23.74 21.35 5.86
C TRP A 19 22.56 22.15 6.44
N TRP A 20 22.82 23.37 6.93
CA TRP A 20 21.81 24.30 7.40
C TRP A 20 20.91 24.87 6.28
N ILE A 21 21.40 25.05 5.05
CA ILE A 21 20.57 25.50 3.91
C ILE A 21 19.62 24.37 3.49
N TRP A 22 20.10 23.12 3.50
CA TRP A 22 19.26 21.94 3.30
C TRP A 22 18.22 21.79 4.41
N GLY A 23 18.62 22.03 5.66
CA GLY A 23 17.72 22.13 6.81
C GLY A 23 16.61 23.17 6.59
N ILE A 24 16.94 24.39 6.16
CA ILE A 24 15.95 25.46 5.88
C ILE A 24 15.02 25.11 4.72
N ARG A 25 15.51 24.46 3.66
CA ARG A 25 14.67 24.02 2.54
C ARG A 25 13.71 22.90 2.95
N LEU A 26 14.17 21.92 3.74
CA LEU A 26 13.33 20.87 4.32
C LEU A 26 12.28 21.46 5.30
N LEU A 27 12.68 22.47 6.09
CA LEU A 27 11.81 23.23 7.00
C LEU A 27 10.69 23.99 6.26
N ALA A 28 10.95 24.49 5.05
CA ALA A 28 9.95 25.19 4.24
C ALA A 28 8.97 24.22 3.55
N CYS A 29 9.43 23.02 3.19
CA CYS A 29 8.59 22.03 2.49
C CYS A 29 7.64 21.26 3.41
N GLY A 30 8.02 21.02 4.68
CA GLY A 30 7.19 20.25 5.62
C GLY A 30 5.77 20.81 5.83
N PRO A 31 5.60 22.10 6.19
CA PRO A 31 4.28 22.69 6.36
C PRO A 31 3.46 22.71 5.07
N VAL A 32 4.12 22.94 3.93
CA VAL A 32 3.47 22.91 2.60
C VAL A 32 2.97 21.50 2.28
N ALA A 33 3.77 20.46 2.53
CA ALA A 33 3.38 19.08 2.29
C ALA A 33 2.18 18.68 3.17
N VAL A 34 2.18 19.07 4.44
CA VAL A 34 1.02 18.80 5.32
C VAL A 34 -0.23 19.54 4.83
N LEU A 35 -0.14 20.84 4.56
CA LEU A 35 -1.30 21.62 4.10
C LEU A 35 -1.83 21.13 2.74
N ALA A 36 -0.93 20.86 1.80
CA ALA A 36 -1.26 20.37 0.47
C ALA A 36 -1.80 18.94 0.49
N GLY A 37 -1.29 18.07 1.37
CA GLY A 37 -1.73 16.68 1.51
C GLY A 37 -3.04 16.53 2.30
N SER A 38 -3.35 17.47 3.19
CA SER A 38 -4.59 17.43 3.97
C SER A 38 -5.77 18.16 3.32
N ALA A 39 -5.56 18.77 2.15
CA ALA A 39 -6.57 19.59 1.46
C ALA A 39 -7.02 18.90 0.18
N SER A 40 -8.27 18.44 0.14
CA SER A 40 -8.85 17.75 -1.04
C SER A 40 -8.89 18.60 -2.32
N TRP A 41 -8.88 19.92 -2.19
CA TRP A 41 -8.83 20.86 -3.32
C TRP A 41 -7.40 21.11 -3.84
N SER A 42 -6.38 20.64 -3.14
CA SER A 42 -4.99 20.85 -3.52
C SER A 42 -4.62 19.96 -4.70
N PHE A 43 -4.06 20.56 -5.75
CA PHE A 43 -3.53 19.77 -6.86
C PHE A 43 -2.44 18.80 -6.38
N ALA A 44 -1.66 19.18 -5.37
CA ALA A 44 -0.53 18.40 -4.86
C ALA A 44 -0.97 17.28 -3.90
N GLU A 45 -2.27 17.18 -3.59
CA GLU A 45 -2.81 16.23 -2.62
C GLU A 45 -2.37 14.79 -2.87
N PRO A 46 -2.48 14.20 -4.08
CA PRO A 46 -2.16 12.78 -4.28
C PRO A 46 -0.68 12.43 -4.02
N TRP A 47 0.20 13.43 -4.05
CA TRP A 47 1.64 13.26 -3.80
C TRP A 47 2.05 13.57 -2.37
N CYS A 48 1.24 14.37 -1.67
CA CYS A 48 1.54 14.82 -0.31
C CYS A 48 0.78 14.03 0.75
N SER A 49 -0.47 13.64 0.48
CA SER A 49 -1.33 12.93 1.43
C SER A 49 -0.71 11.62 1.95
N PRO A 50 -0.02 10.79 1.14
CA PRO A 50 0.63 9.59 1.66
C PRO A 50 1.68 9.84 2.74
N PHE A 51 2.29 11.02 2.73
CA PHE A 51 3.41 11.39 3.59
C PHE A 51 3.02 12.34 4.72
N VAL A 52 1.73 12.62 4.92
CA VAL A 52 1.24 13.50 6.00
C VAL A 52 1.75 13.05 7.39
N PRO A 53 1.73 11.75 7.76
CA PRO A 53 2.30 11.32 9.05
C PRO A 53 3.78 11.66 9.20
N GLN A 54 4.60 11.34 8.19
CA GLN A 54 6.04 11.55 8.19
C GLN A 54 6.37 13.04 8.23
N ALA A 55 5.68 13.85 7.41
CA ALA A 55 5.82 15.30 7.42
C ALA A 55 5.42 15.90 8.77
N THR A 56 4.34 15.42 9.38
CA THR A 56 3.89 15.85 10.72
C THR A 56 4.91 15.48 11.80
N SER A 57 5.43 14.25 11.80
CA SER A 57 6.50 13.83 12.73
C SER A 57 7.76 14.67 12.57
N MET A 58 8.15 14.99 11.33
CA MET A 58 9.29 15.88 11.06
C MET A 58 9.03 17.28 11.63
N LEU A 59 7.84 17.85 11.44
CA LEU A 59 7.47 19.14 12.02
C LEU A 59 7.47 19.13 13.55
N ALA A 60 7.04 18.05 14.19
CA ALA A 60 7.13 17.91 15.64
C ALA A 60 8.59 17.92 16.13
N MET A 61 9.50 17.23 15.44
CA MET A 61 10.94 17.26 15.75
C MET A 61 11.52 18.67 15.55
N ILE A 62 11.15 19.34 14.47
CA ILE A 62 11.55 20.73 14.18
C ILE A 62 11.06 21.66 15.29
N PHE A 63 9.82 21.50 15.74
CA PHE A 63 9.23 22.32 16.79
C PHE A 63 10.01 22.18 18.10
N ALA A 64 10.32 20.95 18.50
CA ALA A 64 11.15 20.66 19.67
C ALA A 64 12.55 21.28 19.54
N TRP A 65 13.17 21.17 18.36
CA TRP A 65 14.47 21.79 18.09
C TRP A 65 14.42 23.33 18.14
N ALA A 66 13.37 23.97 17.61
CA ALA A 66 13.18 25.41 17.64
C ALA A 66 12.96 25.93 19.08
N ILE A 67 12.30 25.16 19.94
CA ILE A 67 12.20 25.44 21.38
C ILE A 67 13.61 25.42 22.00
N TRP A 68 14.37 24.34 21.77
CA TRP A 68 15.72 24.17 22.33
C TRP A 68 16.69 25.28 21.88
N LYS A 69 16.68 25.62 20.59
CA LYS A 69 17.52 26.68 20.00
C LYS A 69 16.97 28.10 20.19
N ARG A 70 15.83 28.25 20.88
CA ARG A 70 15.17 29.53 21.15
C ARG A 70 14.86 30.34 19.88
N LEU A 71 14.56 29.66 18.76
CA LEU A 71 14.21 30.27 17.47
C LEU A 71 12.74 30.67 17.45
N SER A 72 12.40 31.82 18.05
CA SER A 72 11.01 32.27 18.27
C SER A 72 10.17 32.35 16.98
N TYR A 73 10.77 32.78 15.86
CA TYR A 73 10.09 32.96 14.59
C TYR A 73 9.59 31.65 13.95
N LEU A 74 10.16 30.49 14.31
CA LEU A 74 9.71 29.19 13.79
C LEU A 74 8.61 28.55 14.64
N LYS A 75 8.50 28.93 15.93
CA LYS A 75 7.65 28.19 16.88
C LYS A 75 6.18 28.22 16.48
N VAL A 76 5.64 29.41 16.20
CA VAL A 76 4.22 29.60 15.90
C VAL A 76 3.80 28.88 14.60
N PRO A 77 4.44 29.11 13.43
CA PRO A 77 4.02 28.45 12.20
C PRO A 77 4.20 26.93 12.24
N VAL A 78 5.31 26.43 12.82
CA VAL A 78 5.55 24.98 12.91
C VAL A 78 4.57 24.34 13.90
N PHE A 79 4.21 25.01 15.00
CA PHE A 79 3.20 24.50 15.94
C PHE A 79 1.85 24.29 15.25
N PHE A 80 1.34 25.30 14.55
CA PHE A 80 0.05 25.19 13.87
C PHE A 80 0.09 24.15 12.73
N ALA A 81 1.19 24.08 11.97
CA ALA A 81 1.34 23.05 10.94
C ALA A 81 1.41 21.63 11.54
N THR A 82 2.11 21.44 12.66
CA THR A 82 2.14 20.16 13.40
C THR A 82 0.76 19.80 13.93
N LEU A 83 0.01 20.77 14.47
CA LEU A 83 -1.33 20.56 14.99
C LEU A 83 -2.30 20.15 13.88
N TRP A 84 -2.27 20.87 12.75
CA TRP A 84 -3.08 20.55 11.58
C TRP A 84 -2.73 19.17 11.00
N GLY A 85 -1.45 18.87 10.87
CA GLY A 85 -0.99 17.55 10.41
C GLY A 85 -1.40 16.43 11.36
N SER A 86 -1.30 16.65 12.67
CA SER A 86 -1.77 15.69 13.68
C SER A 86 -3.27 15.46 13.60
N TRP A 87 -4.05 16.53 13.41
CA TRP A 87 -5.50 16.44 13.19
C TRP A 87 -5.82 15.63 11.94
N SER A 88 -5.21 15.95 10.80
CA SER A 88 -5.41 15.23 9.53
C SER A 88 -4.98 13.76 9.63
N TRP A 89 -3.86 13.47 10.30
CA TRP A 89 -3.43 12.10 10.57
C TRP A 89 -4.48 11.36 11.41
N MET A 90 -4.96 11.93 12.51
CA MET A 90 -6.00 11.28 13.33
C MET A 90 -7.26 10.97 12.51
N GLN A 91 -7.69 11.88 11.63
CA GLN A 91 -8.85 11.62 10.77
C GLN A 91 -8.62 10.45 9.79
N GLY A 92 -7.42 10.33 9.21
CA GLY A 92 -7.07 9.18 8.35
C GLY A 92 -7.01 7.84 9.09
N LEU A 93 -6.86 7.84 10.42
CA LEU A 93 -6.95 6.62 11.23
C LEU A 93 -8.40 6.20 11.54
N HIS A 94 -9.38 7.06 11.27
CA HIS A 94 -10.80 6.82 11.50
C HIS A 94 -11.58 6.91 10.18
N PRO A 95 -11.50 5.89 9.30
CA PRO A 95 -12.18 5.90 8.02
C PRO A 95 -13.71 6.00 8.17
N PRO A 96 -14.42 6.52 7.15
CA PRO A 96 -15.86 6.81 7.22
C PRO A 96 -16.73 5.58 7.55
N ASN A 97 -16.28 4.38 7.19
CA ASN A 97 -17.00 3.13 7.41
C ASN A 97 -16.30 2.22 8.43
N ALA A 98 -15.68 2.77 9.47
CA ALA A 98 -14.95 1.96 10.45
C ALA A 98 -15.85 0.85 11.03
N ALA A 99 -15.55 -0.42 10.69
CA ALA A 99 -16.15 -1.55 11.38
C ALA A 99 -15.65 -1.55 12.83
N ALA A 100 -16.54 -1.91 13.77
CA ALA A 100 -16.09 -2.31 15.09
C ALA A 100 -15.10 -3.46 14.90
N THR A 101 -13.88 -3.36 15.44
CA THR A 101 -12.98 -4.51 15.48
C THR A 101 -13.70 -5.64 16.17
N PHE A 102 -14.10 -6.65 15.41
CA PHE A 102 -14.86 -7.77 15.93
C PHE A 102 -13.87 -8.82 16.41
N THR A 103 -13.99 -9.25 17.66
CA THR A 103 -13.42 -10.52 18.07
C THR A 103 -14.20 -11.60 17.32
N PRO A 104 -13.54 -12.51 16.58
CA PRO A 104 -14.26 -13.56 15.87
C PRO A 104 -15.12 -14.35 16.87
N PRO A 105 -16.41 -14.58 16.57
CA PRO A 105 -17.26 -15.50 17.30
C PRO A 105 -16.55 -16.82 17.61
N LYS A 106 -16.76 -17.33 18.83
CA LYS A 106 -16.20 -18.64 19.21
C LYS A 106 -16.71 -19.71 18.24
N ASN A 107 -15.78 -20.49 17.69
CA ASN A 107 -16.01 -21.61 16.76
C ASN A 107 -16.40 -21.23 15.32
N GLU A 108 -16.32 -19.96 14.93
CA GLU A 108 -16.45 -19.63 13.52
C GLU A 108 -15.24 -20.14 12.72
N LYS A 109 -15.51 -20.71 11.55
CA LYS A 109 -14.44 -20.96 10.59
C LYS A 109 -13.94 -19.60 10.13
N LEU A 110 -12.63 -19.43 10.06
CA LEU A 110 -12.01 -18.22 9.55
C LEU A 110 -11.39 -18.55 8.20
N LEU A 111 -11.60 -17.69 7.20
CA LEU A 111 -10.90 -17.78 5.93
C LEU A 111 -9.66 -16.91 5.98
N SER A 112 -8.48 -17.50 5.79
CA SER A 112 -7.24 -16.76 5.64
C SER A 112 -7.18 -16.18 4.23
N VAL A 113 -7.10 -14.85 4.11
CA VAL A 113 -7.01 -14.17 2.82
C VAL A 113 -5.78 -13.28 2.78
N GLY A 114 -5.17 -13.12 1.61
CA GLY A 114 -3.99 -12.27 1.49
C GLY A 114 -3.79 -11.67 0.12
N PHE A 115 -2.85 -10.73 0.07
CA PHE A 115 -2.49 -9.98 -1.12
C PHE A 115 -0.98 -9.74 -1.21
N ALA A 116 -0.43 -9.74 -2.42
CA ALA A 116 0.95 -9.33 -2.67
C ALA A 116 1.15 -8.67 -4.04
N ASN A 117 1.76 -7.48 -4.06
CA ASN A 117 2.42 -6.96 -5.24
C ASN A 117 3.81 -7.62 -5.40
N LEU A 118 4.05 -8.32 -6.52
CA LEU A 118 5.26 -9.11 -6.76
C LEU A 118 6.42 -8.30 -7.39
N GLY A 119 6.20 -7.00 -7.65
CA GLY A 119 7.25 -6.06 -8.05
C GLY A 119 7.94 -6.44 -9.35
N ILE A 120 7.22 -7.09 -10.28
CA ILE A 120 7.73 -7.51 -11.60
C ILE A 120 8.85 -8.56 -11.50
N THR A 121 9.09 -9.13 -10.32
CA THR A 121 10.21 -10.06 -10.09
C THR A 121 9.92 -11.44 -10.69
N THR A 122 10.94 -12.06 -11.30
CA THR A 122 10.86 -13.48 -11.70
C THR A 122 10.88 -14.38 -10.48
N ALA A 123 10.50 -15.65 -10.66
CA ALA A 123 10.64 -16.63 -9.59
C ALA A 123 12.11 -16.77 -9.16
N PRO A 124 12.38 -16.85 -7.84
CA PRO A 124 13.71 -17.21 -7.37
C PRO A 124 14.10 -18.60 -7.91
N SER A 125 15.38 -18.83 -8.14
CA SER A 125 15.89 -20.16 -8.47
C SER A 125 15.50 -21.19 -7.39
N LEU A 126 15.33 -22.45 -7.78
CA LEU A 126 14.86 -23.54 -6.91
C LEU A 126 15.68 -23.68 -5.61
N ASP A 127 16.98 -23.35 -5.64
CA ASP A 127 17.88 -23.45 -4.49
C ASP A 127 17.81 -22.23 -3.55
N THR A 128 17.03 -21.21 -3.89
CA THR A 128 16.91 -19.98 -3.11
C THR A 128 15.64 -20.00 -2.27
N GLN A 129 15.80 -19.73 -0.98
CA GLN A 129 14.66 -19.59 -0.08
C GLN A 129 13.80 -18.39 -0.50
N ASP A 130 12.53 -18.61 -0.84
CA ASP A 130 11.55 -17.55 -1.05
C ASP A 130 10.89 -17.18 0.29
N PRO A 131 11.09 -15.95 0.81
CA PRO A 131 10.43 -15.50 2.03
C PRO A 131 8.91 -15.52 1.92
N LEU A 132 8.35 -15.28 0.73
CA LEU A 132 6.90 -15.30 0.51
C LEU A 132 6.37 -16.73 0.62
N ALA A 133 7.00 -17.70 -0.07
CA ALA A 133 6.64 -19.11 0.06
C ALA A 133 6.82 -19.61 1.50
N THR A 134 7.92 -19.25 2.17
CA THR A 134 8.16 -19.63 3.57
C THR A 134 7.05 -19.12 4.48
N TRP A 135 6.68 -17.84 4.34
CA TRP A 135 5.59 -17.24 5.12
C TRP A 135 4.24 -17.90 4.83
N PHE A 136 3.96 -18.19 3.56
CA PHE A 136 2.76 -18.91 3.14
C PHE A 136 2.70 -20.33 3.71
N HIS A 137 3.81 -21.08 3.71
CA HIS A 137 3.83 -22.46 4.24
C HIS A 137 3.66 -22.53 5.75
N LEU A 138 4.13 -21.50 6.48
CA LEU A 138 3.89 -21.38 7.92
C LEU A 138 2.42 -21.05 8.21
N GLU A 139 1.83 -20.16 7.42
CA GLU A 139 0.47 -19.69 7.60
C GLU A 139 -0.28 -19.62 6.26
N PRO A 140 -0.91 -20.74 5.86
CA PRO A 140 -1.51 -20.86 4.55
C PRO A 140 -2.73 -19.97 4.37
N LEU A 141 -2.91 -19.50 3.12
CA LEU A 141 -4.07 -18.72 2.71
C LEU A 141 -5.08 -19.60 1.96
N ASP A 142 -6.35 -19.27 2.13
CA ASP A 142 -7.47 -19.86 1.40
C ASP A 142 -7.77 -19.10 0.10
N ILE A 143 -7.55 -17.78 0.09
CA ILE A 143 -7.67 -16.91 -1.09
C ILE A 143 -6.45 -15.98 -1.13
N PHE A 144 -5.79 -15.89 -2.28
CA PHE A 144 -4.60 -15.07 -2.47
C PHE A 144 -4.68 -14.30 -3.78
N GLY A 145 -4.62 -12.97 -3.69
CA GLY A 145 -4.54 -12.08 -4.84
C GLY A 145 -3.12 -11.59 -5.07
N VAL A 146 -2.66 -11.54 -6.32
CA VAL A 146 -1.35 -10.97 -6.67
C VAL A 146 -1.42 -10.05 -7.88
N VAL A 147 -0.57 -9.04 -7.89
CA VAL A 147 -0.39 -8.09 -9.00
C VAL A 147 1.08 -7.93 -9.32
N GLU A 148 1.37 -7.34 -10.48
CA GLU A 148 2.72 -7.25 -11.03
C GLU A 148 3.43 -8.59 -11.11
N CYS A 149 2.66 -9.63 -11.47
CA CYS A 149 3.17 -10.98 -11.51
C CYS A 149 3.73 -11.35 -12.89
N HIS A 150 4.89 -12.02 -12.88
CA HIS A 150 5.44 -12.72 -14.04
C HIS A 150 4.87 -14.16 -14.12
N PRO A 151 4.73 -14.78 -15.31
CA PRO A 151 4.31 -16.18 -15.46
C PRO A 151 4.97 -17.16 -14.50
N ASP A 152 6.29 -17.08 -14.35
CA ASP A 152 7.05 -17.99 -13.49
C ASP A 152 6.64 -17.86 -12.02
N ARG A 153 6.28 -16.65 -11.56
CA ARG A 153 5.76 -16.45 -10.19
C ARG A 153 4.38 -17.07 -10.04
N VAL A 154 3.52 -16.93 -11.03
CA VAL A 154 2.19 -17.56 -11.02
C VAL A 154 2.34 -19.08 -10.93
N ASN A 155 3.16 -19.68 -11.81
CA ASN A 155 3.43 -21.12 -11.82
C ASN A 155 4.03 -21.61 -10.49
N GLN A 156 4.94 -20.83 -9.89
CA GLN A 156 5.53 -21.14 -8.59
C GLN A 156 4.47 -21.13 -7.48
N ILE A 157 3.59 -20.12 -7.44
CA ILE A 157 2.51 -20.06 -6.44
C ILE A 157 1.53 -21.22 -6.65
N GLN A 158 1.23 -21.57 -7.90
CA GLN A 158 0.40 -22.74 -8.23
C GLN A 158 1.01 -24.04 -7.73
N SER A 159 2.34 -24.15 -7.61
CA SER A 159 2.97 -25.35 -7.07
C SER A 159 2.96 -25.42 -5.55
N TRP A 160 2.56 -24.36 -4.85
CA TRP A 160 2.52 -24.36 -3.37
C TRP A 160 1.40 -25.23 -2.84
N ARG A 161 0.27 -25.33 -3.56
CA ARG A 161 -0.95 -26.09 -3.22
C ARG A 161 -1.79 -26.37 -4.46
N GLU A 162 -2.80 -27.24 -4.34
CA GLU A 162 -3.82 -27.39 -5.37
C GLU A 162 -4.81 -26.22 -5.33
N TRP A 163 -4.65 -25.26 -6.24
CA TRP A 163 -5.47 -24.05 -6.34
C TRP A 163 -6.43 -24.09 -7.52
N HIS A 164 -7.61 -23.51 -7.36
CA HIS A 164 -8.34 -22.89 -8.46
C HIS A 164 -7.67 -21.55 -8.79
N THR A 165 -7.13 -21.43 -10.00
CA THR A 165 -6.36 -20.24 -10.40
C THR A 165 -7.01 -19.54 -11.58
N VAL A 166 -7.02 -18.21 -11.51
CA VAL A 166 -7.42 -17.32 -12.60
C VAL A 166 -6.35 -16.25 -12.72
N HIS A 167 -5.95 -15.92 -13.93
CA HIS A 167 -4.98 -14.86 -14.17
C HIS A 167 -5.28 -14.13 -15.47
N ALA A 168 -4.90 -12.86 -15.53
CA ALA A 168 -4.98 -12.02 -16.71
C ALA A 168 -3.62 -11.39 -17.01
N GLU A 169 -3.32 -11.28 -18.30
CA GLU A 169 -2.09 -10.72 -18.86
C GLU A 169 -0.75 -11.12 -18.19
N PRO A 170 -0.50 -12.41 -17.89
CA PRO A 170 0.84 -12.85 -17.51
C PRO A 170 1.67 -13.04 -18.80
N ASP A 171 1.83 -12.04 -19.66
CA ASP A 171 2.59 -12.29 -20.89
C ASP A 171 4.09 -12.50 -20.58
N ALA A 172 4.79 -13.28 -21.42
CA ALA A 172 6.21 -13.60 -21.21
C ALA A 172 7.16 -12.41 -21.50
N ARG A 173 6.62 -11.22 -21.83
CA ARG A 173 7.38 -10.02 -22.20
C ARG A 173 7.23 -8.87 -21.20
N GLY A 174 6.30 -8.95 -20.25
CA GLY A 174 6.08 -7.96 -19.21
C GLY A 174 5.46 -8.55 -17.96
N ALA A 175 5.91 -8.11 -16.78
CA ALA A 175 5.36 -8.59 -15.51
C ALA A 175 4.22 -7.72 -14.99
N ASN A 176 3.33 -7.30 -15.90
CA ASN A 176 2.10 -6.59 -15.55
C ASN A 176 0.94 -7.61 -15.42
N GLY A 177 1.17 -8.75 -14.78
CA GLY A 177 0.13 -9.75 -14.59
C GLY A 177 -0.70 -9.49 -13.33
N ILE A 178 -1.90 -10.07 -13.32
CA ILE A 178 -2.80 -10.12 -12.16
C ILE A 178 -3.34 -11.55 -12.01
N ALA A 179 -3.43 -12.06 -10.78
CA ALA A 179 -3.96 -13.40 -10.53
C ALA A 179 -4.72 -13.54 -9.20
N ILE A 180 -5.68 -14.46 -9.20
CA ILE A 180 -6.36 -14.99 -8.02
C ILE A 180 -6.03 -16.47 -7.89
N PHE A 181 -5.67 -16.89 -6.68
CA PHE A 181 -5.57 -18.27 -6.26
C PHE A 181 -6.61 -18.54 -5.18
N SER A 182 -7.39 -19.62 -5.31
CA SER A 182 -8.41 -20.00 -4.32
C SER A 182 -8.37 -21.49 -4.03
N MET A 183 -8.51 -21.86 -2.76
CA MET A 183 -8.74 -23.24 -2.32
C MET A 183 -10.18 -23.70 -2.62
N PHE A 184 -11.04 -22.82 -3.11
CA PHE A 184 -12.46 -23.08 -3.37
C PHE A 184 -12.79 -22.90 -4.84
N PRO A 185 -13.84 -23.56 -5.36
CA PRO A 185 -14.24 -23.43 -6.75
C PRO A 185 -14.56 -21.97 -7.13
N ILE A 186 -14.00 -21.54 -8.25
CA ILE A 186 -14.32 -20.27 -8.90
C ILE A 186 -15.45 -20.53 -9.91
N ASP A 187 -16.63 -19.98 -9.63
CA ASP A 187 -17.86 -20.23 -10.38
C ASP A 187 -17.91 -19.40 -11.66
N SER A 188 -17.47 -18.15 -11.57
CA SER A 188 -17.38 -17.25 -12.72
C SER A 188 -16.26 -16.23 -12.52
N VAL A 189 -15.79 -15.69 -13.65
CA VAL A 189 -14.71 -14.70 -13.70
C VAL A 189 -15.13 -13.60 -14.67
N GLN A 190 -14.90 -12.36 -14.28
CA GLN A 190 -14.93 -11.21 -15.16
C GLN A 190 -13.55 -10.53 -15.15
N ILE A 191 -12.94 -10.42 -16.32
CA ILE A 191 -11.71 -9.67 -16.54
C ILE A 191 -12.09 -8.46 -17.36
N SER A 192 -11.75 -7.27 -16.88
CA SER A 192 -12.04 -6.04 -17.60
C SER A 192 -10.92 -5.03 -17.46
N ARG A 193 -10.83 -4.13 -18.43
CA ARG A 193 -9.79 -3.11 -18.50
C ARG A 193 -10.42 -1.75 -18.74
N THR A 194 -10.13 -0.78 -17.88
CA THR A 194 -10.48 0.62 -18.18
C THR A 194 -9.55 1.14 -19.29
N PRO A 195 -10.02 2.03 -20.18
CA PRO A 195 -9.21 2.49 -21.32
C PRO A 195 -7.88 3.10 -20.87
N ASN A 196 -6.74 2.64 -21.40
CA ASN A 196 -5.38 3.07 -21.02
C ASN A 196 -4.88 2.58 -19.64
N ALA A 197 -5.60 1.69 -18.97
CA ALA A 197 -5.08 1.04 -17.77
C ALA A 197 -3.87 0.17 -18.13
N ARG A 198 -2.91 0.11 -17.20
CA ARG A 198 -1.76 -0.79 -17.32
C ARG A 198 -2.14 -2.24 -17.02
N LEU A 199 -3.09 -2.44 -16.10
CA LEU A 199 -3.48 -3.74 -15.55
C LEU A 199 -4.98 -3.96 -15.70
N ASP A 200 -5.37 -5.23 -15.78
CA ASP A 200 -6.77 -5.62 -15.70
C ASP A 200 -7.31 -5.51 -14.28
N HIS A 201 -8.63 -5.31 -14.19
CA HIS A 201 -9.43 -5.61 -13.02
C HIS A 201 -9.94 -7.05 -13.14
N LEU A 202 -9.74 -7.84 -12.09
CA LEU A 202 -10.10 -9.25 -12.07
C LEU A 202 -11.12 -9.48 -10.95
N THR A 203 -12.36 -9.78 -11.34
CA THR A 203 -13.46 -10.16 -10.46
C THR A 203 -13.70 -11.66 -10.55
N ALA A 204 -13.78 -12.34 -9.42
CA ALA A 204 -14.10 -13.76 -9.35
C ALA A 204 -15.22 -14.05 -8.35
N ILE A 205 -16.17 -14.91 -8.72
CA ILE A 205 -17.20 -15.42 -7.83
C ILE A 205 -16.72 -16.75 -7.25
N ILE A 206 -16.48 -16.79 -5.94
CA ILE A 206 -15.85 -17.92 -5.24
C ILE A 206 -16.83 -18.58 -4.29
N LYS A 207 -17.05 -19.89 -4.42
CA LYS A 207 -17.95 -20.68 -3.57
C LYS A 207 -17.24 -21.18 -2.32
N GLY A 208 -17.13 -20.32 -1.32
CA GLY A 208 -16.47 -20.62 -0.05
C GLY A 208 -17.36 -21.40 0.95
N PRO A 209 -16.77 -21.91 2.04
CA PRO A 209 -17.49 -22.68 3.06
C PRO A 209 -18.44 -21.84 3.92
N GLN A 210 -18.39 -20.50 3.82
CA GLN A 210 -19.25 -19.56 4.53
C GLN A 210 -20.27 -18.87 3.59
N GLY A 211 -20.37 -19.37 2.36
CA GLY A 211 -21.17 -18.77 1.29
C GLY A 211 -20.29 -18.25 0.15
N THR A 212 -20.98 -17.74 -0.87
CA THR A 212 -20.35 -17.16 -2.05
C THR A 212 -19.76 -15.79 -1.74
N LEU A 213 -18.57 -15.52 -2.27
CA LEU A 213 -17.89 -14.22 -2.20
C LEU A 213 -17.62 -13.69 -3.61
N GLN A 214 -17.73 -12.38 -3.78
CA GLN A 214 -17.13 -11.68 -4.92
C GLN A 214 -15.75 -11.20 -4.52
N VAL A 215 -14.72 -11.69 -5.19
CA VAL A 215 -13.32 -11.33 -4.93
C VAL A 215 -12.80 -10.47 -6.07
N GLU A 216 -12.39 -9.26 -5.73
CA GLU A 216 -11.78 -8.30 -6.63
C GLU A 216 -10.27 -8.26 -6.38
N VAL A 217 -9.46 -8.49 -7.42
CA VAL A 217 -8.05 -8.08 -7.42
C VAL A 217 -7.90 -6.88 -8.32
N THR A 218 -7.19 -5.86 -7.84
CA THR A 218 -7.02 -4.62 -8.57
C THR A 218 -5.68 -3.96 -8.27
N HIS A 219 -5.20 -3.15 -9.20
CA HIS A 219 -4.01 -2.32 -9.03
C HIS A 219 -4.18 -1.02 -9.81
N PRO A 220 -4.95 -0.06 -9.28
CA PRO A 220 -5.06 1.28 -9.85
C PRO A 220 -3.68 1.92 -10.04
N CYS A 221 -3.52 2.61 -11.17
CA CYS A 221 -2.29 3.28 -11.51
C CYS A 221 -1.91 4.31 -10.43
N PRO A 222 -0.60 4.45 -10.12
CA PRO A 222 -0.15 5.42 -9.14
C PRO A 222 -0.52 6.84 -9.55
N PRO A 223 -0.49 7.82 -8.63
CA PRO A 223 -0.79 9.22 -8.94
C PRO A 223 0.33 9.85 -9.78
N ILE A 224 0.54 9.40 -11.01
CA ILE A 224 1.52 9.95 -11.94
C ILE A 224 0.89 11.18 -12.63
N PRO A 225 1.61 12.31 -12.74
CA PRO A 225 1.13 13.46 -13.52
C PRO A 225 0.73 13.02 -14.95
N GLY A 226 -0.49 13.34 -15.37
CA GLY A 226 -1.04 12.91 -16.67
C GLY A 226 -1.88 11.63 -16.63
N LEU A 227 -1.79 10.82 -15.56
CA LEU A 227 -2.61 9.62 -15.38
C LEU A 227 -3.71 9.77 -14.32
N LEU A 228 -3.90 10.96 -13.74
CA LEU A 228 -4.90 11.18 -12.69
C LEU A 228 -6.35 10.89 -13.14
N HIS A 229 -6.69 11.22 -14.39
CA HIS A 229 -8.00 10.85 -14.94
C HIS A 229 -8.16 9.34 -15.06
N GLN A 230 -7.08 8.64 -15.45
CA GLN A 230 -7.08 7.19 -15.57
C GLN A 230 -7.22 6.52 -14.19
N ARG A 231 -6.42 6.97 -13.22
CA ARG A 231 -6.52 6.57 -11.81
C ARG A 231 -7.93 6.72 -11.29
N LYS A 232 -8.58 7.87 -11.55
CA LYS A 232 -9.97 8.10 -11.18
C LYS A 232 -10.91 7.09 -11.85
N SER A 233 -10.75 6.83 -13.14
CA SER A 233 -11.58 5.85 -13.85
C SER A 233 -11.44 4.43 -13.27
N GLU A 234 -10.25 4.06 -12.81
CA GLU A 234 -9.99 2.76 -12.19
C GLU A 234 -10.59 2.64 -10.78
N PHE A 235 -10.59 3.72 -9.99
CA PHE A 235 -11.35 3.76 -8.74
C PHE A 235 -12.87 3.73 -8.99
N ASP A 236 -13.38 4.52 -9.93
CA ASP A 236 -14.80 4.53 -10.28
C ASP A 236 -15.26 3.14 -10.77
N HIS A 237 -14.37 2.38 -11.44
CA HIS A 237 -14.62 0.99 -11.82
C HIS A 237 -14.76 0.07 -10.60
N LEU A 238 -13.82 0.14 -9.65
CA LEU A 238 -13.86 -0.64 -8.41
C LEU A 238 -15.09 -0.30 -7.56
N GLU A 239 -15.42 0.99 -7.44
CA GLU A 239 -16.62 1.48 -6.75
C GLU A 239 -17.88 0.85 -7.35
N LYS A 240 -18.00 0.88 -8.69
CA LYS A 240 -19.13 0.29 -9.40
C LYS A 240 -19.22 -1.22 -9.18
N ALA A 241 -18.11 -1.94 -9.31
CA ALA A 241 -18.05 -3.39 -9.14
C ALA A 241 -18.52 -3.80 -7.73
N ALA A 242 -18.05 -3.09 -6.70
CA ALA A 242 -18.47 -3.32 -5.31
C ALA A 242 -19.96 -3.00 -5.09
N ARG A 243 -20.48 -1.92 -5.67
CA ARG A 243 -21.90 -1.52 -5.50
C ARG A 243 -22.90 -2.39 -6.24
N SER A 244 -22.50 -2.99 -7.36
CA SER A 244 -23.34 -3.91 -8.12
C SER A 244 -23.21 -5.37 -7.67
N ALA A 245 -22.40 -5.65 -6.64
CA ALA A 245 -22.15 -7.01 -6.20
C ALA A 245 -23.40 -7.65 -5.58
N GLU A 246 -23.70 -8.88 -5.99
CA GLU A 246 -24.78 -9.70 -5.40
C GLU A 246 -24.33 -10.43 -4.13
N PHE A 247 -23.00 -10.54 -3.91
CA PHE A 247 -22.38 -11.28 -2.83
C PHE A 247 -21.48 -10.38 -1.98
N PRO A 248 -21.16 -10.76 -0.73
CA PRO A 248 -20.16 -10.06 0.06
C PRO A 248 -18.84 -9.91 -0.71
N VAL A 249 -18.28 -8.70 -0.66
CA VAL A 249 -17.15 -8.29 -1.48
C VAL A 249 -15.86 -8.38 -0.68
N LEU A 250 -14.82 -8.95 -1.28
CA LEU A 250 -13.44 -8.94 -0.81
C LEU A 250 -12.56 -8.29 -1.88
N VAL A 251 -11.96 -7.14 -1.59
CA VAL A 251 -11.00 -6.48 -2.46
C VAL A 251 -9.58 -6.72 -1.94
N LEU A 252 -8.69 -7.12 -2.83
CA LEU A 252 -7.27 -7.37 -2.58
C LEU A 252 -6.47 -6.53 -3.59
N GLY A 253 -5.70 -5.54 -3.14
CA GLY A 253 -5.05 -4.67 -4.11
C GLY A 253 -3.97 -3.76 -3.59
N ASP A 254 -3.07 -3.39 -4.51
CA ASP A 254 -2.20 -2.24 -4.37
C ASP A 254 -2.97 -1.06 -4.95
N LEU A 255 -3.55 -0.25 -4.08
CA LEU A 255 -4.39 0.87 -4.50
C LEU A 255 -3.56 2.11 -4.83
N ASN A 256 -2.24 2.06 -4.63
CA ASN A 256 -1.35 3.22 -4.72
C ASN A 256 -1.89 4.43 -3.91
N GLU A 257 -2.64 4.17 -2.84
CA GLU A 257 -3.32 5.19 -2.05
C GLU A 257 -3.21 4.88 -0.56
N THR A 258 -3.24 5.91 0.27
CA THR A 258 -3.18 5.74 1.72
C THR A 258 -4.46 6.19 2.41
N PRO A 259 -4.69 5.82 3.69
CA PRO A 259 -5.84 6.30 4.45
C PRO A 259 -5.94 7.83 4.62
N PHE A 260 -4.90 8.57 4.25
CA PHE A 260 -4.83 10.03 4.32
C PHE A 260 -5.28 10.71 3.01
N GLY A 261 -5.43 9.94 1.94
CA GLY A 261 -5.75 10.44 0.61
C GLY A 261 -7.24 10.68 0.39
N THR A 262 -7.56 11.67 -0.44
CA THR A 262 -8.95 12.00 -0.80
C THR A 262 -9.59 10.87 -1.61
N ALA A 263 -8.85 10.30 -2.56
CA ALA A 263 -9.35 9.18 -3.38
C ALA A 263 -9.69 7.94 -2.55
N TRP A 264 -8.95 7.70 -1.45
CA TRP A 264 -9.26 6.63 -0.51
C TRP A 264 -10.57 6.86 0.22
N GLN A 265 -10.78 8.08 0.73
CA GLN A 265 -12.02 8.42 1.44
C GLN A 265 -13.22 8.33 0.50
N GLU A 266 -13.08 8.84 -0.73
CA GLU A 266 -14.11 8.73 -1.77
C GLU A 266 -14.43 7.28 -2.11
N LEU A 267 -13.39 6.44 -2.32
CA LEU A 267 -13.55 5.02 -2.59
C LEU A 267 -14.39 4.36 -1.50
N LEU A 268 -13.96 4.45 -0.23
CA LEU A 268 -14.68 3.81 0.87
C LEU A 268 -16.12 4.31 0.98
N THR A 269 -16.34 5.62 0.87
CA THR A 269 -17.69 6.20 0.94
C THR A 269 -18.59 5.73 -0.20
N LYS A 270 -18.12 5.74 -1.44
CA LYS A 270 -18.96 5.40 -2.60
C LYS A 270 -19.12 3.90 -2.80
N SER A 271 -18.14 3.10 -2.42
CA SER A 271 -18.20 1.64 -2.52
C SER A 271 -18.89 0.98 -1.33
N GLU A 272 -19.08 1.72 -0.23
CA GLU A 272 -19.54 1.21 1.08
C GLU A 272 -18.65 0.07 1.64
N LEU A 273 -17.40 -0.02 1.15
CA LEU A 273 -16.45 -0.99 1.65
C LEU A 273 -15.82 -0.49 2.95
N VAL A 274 -15.35 -1.45 3.74
CA VAL A 274 -14.59 -1.24 4.96
C VAL A 274 -13.16 -1.70 4.73
N ALA A 275 -12.19 -0.86 5.08
CA ALA A 275 -10.80 -1.27 5.05
C ALA A 275 -10.47 -2.14 6.26
N ALA A 276 -9.86 -3.30 6.01
CA ALA A 276 -9.33 -4.13 7.08
C ALA A 276 -8.17 -3.38 7.77
N GLN A 277 -8.35 -3.05 9.05
CA GLN A 277 -7.44 -2.24 9.86
C GLN A 277 -7.28 -2.86 11.27
N PRO A 278 -6.26 -2.47 12.05
CA PRO A 278 -5.09 -1.71 11.63
C PRO A 278 -4.15 -2.55 10.77
N LEU A 279 -3.55 -1.93 9.76
CA LEU A 279 -2.28 -2.37 9.20
C LEU A 279 -1.16 -1.92 10.13
N SER A 280 -0.43 -2.88 10.71
CA SER A 280 0.57 -2.61 11.75
C SER A 280 1.82 -1.85 11.25
N VAL A 281 2.13 -1.89 9.95
CA VAL A 281 3.36 -1.31 9.36
C VAL A 281 3.18 -0.93 7.88
N ALA A 282 4.12 -0.14 7.34
CA ALA A 282 4.19 0.20 5.91
C ALA A 282 4.46 -1.03 5.04
N THR A 283 3.90 -1.02 3.83
CA THR A 283 4.07 -2.09 2.83
C THR A 283 5.06 -1.69 1.74
N TRP A 284 5.19 -0.39 1.43
CA TRP A 284 6.08 0.13 0.40
C TRP A 284 6.82 1.43 0.82
N PRO A 285 8.06 1.68 0.36
CA PRO A 285 8.95 0.69 -0.21
C PRO A 285 9.56 -0.15 0.92
N SER A 286 9.65 -1.46 0.71
CA SER A 286 10.36 -2.39 1.58
C SER A 286 11.87 -2.37 1.32
N GLN A 287 12.27 -1.92 0.13
CA GLN A 287 13.65 -1.75 -0.33
C GLN A 287 13.73 -0.76 -1.49
N LEU A 288 14.92 -0.21 -1.73
CA LEU A 288 15.25 0.56 -2.91
C LEU A 288 16.53 -0.01 -3.52
N LYS A 289 16.46 -0.54 -4.75
CA LYS A 289 17.60 -1.17 -5.46
C LYS A 289 18.31 -2.25 -4.60
N GLY A 290 17.54 -3.10 -3.92
CA GLY A 290 18.10 -4.14 -3.06
C GLY A 290 18.42 -3.70 -1.62
N VAL A 291 18.45 -2.40 -1.34
CA VAL A 291 18.77 -1.86 -0.02
C VAL A 291 17.49 -1.74 0.81
N PRO A 292 17.38 -2.40 1.98
CA PRO A 292 16.18 -2.32 2.81
C PRO A 292 15.85 -0.90 3.26
N ILE A 293 14.58 -0.53 3.20
CA ILE A 293 14.08 0.76 3.71
C ILE A 293 13.43 0.53 5.08
N PRO A 294 13.75 1.34 6.11
CA PRO A 294 13.06 1.29 7.39
C PRO A 294 11.55 1.53 7.24
N GLN A 295 10.72 0.68 7.85
CA GLN A 295 9.26 0.74 7.67
C GLN A 295 8.62 2.07 8.08
N TRP A 296 9.21 2.81 9.02
CA TRP A 296 8.70 4.12 9.43
C TRP A 296 8.90 5.22 8.37
N LEU A 297 9.67 4.96 7.32
CA LEU A 297 9.80 5.83 6.14
C LEU A 297 8.87 5.44 4.99
N GLY A 298 8.23 4.26 5.07
CA GLY A 298 7.32 3.77 4.06
C GLY A 298 5.88 4.28 4.24
N ILE A 299 5.06 3.99 3.25
CA ILE A 299 3.62 4.24 3.19
C ILE A 299 2.87 2.91 3.02
N ARG A 300 1.55 2.96 3.23
CA ARG A 300 0.64 1.81 3.15
C ARG A 300 -0.24 1.96 1.93
N ILE A 301 0.11 1.25 0.87
CA ILE A 301 -0.60 1.31 -0.41
C ILE A 301 -1.24 -0.01 -0.80
N ASP A 302 -0.85 -1.10 -0.14
CA ASP A 302 -1.48 -2.41 -0.27
C ASP A 302 -2.58 -2.58 0.78
N HIS A 303 -3.79 -2.95 0.34
CA HIS A 303 -4.98 -2.98 1.18
C HIS A 303 -5.83 -4.22 0.95
N ILE A 304 -6.56 -4.59 2.00
CA ILE A 304 -7.67 -5.54 1.96
C ILE A 304 -8.92 -4.75 2.35
N LEU A 305 -9.92 -4.72 1.47
CA LEU A 305 -11.23 -4.11 1.75
C LEU A 305 -12.29 -5.20 1.77
N VAL A 306 -13.31 -5.04 2.60
CA VAL A 306 -14.42 -6.00 2.72
C VAL A 306 -15.77 -5.27 2.72
N SER A 307 -16.85 -5.93 2.30
CA SER A 307 -18.20 -5.43 2.54
C SER A 307 -18.55 -5.52 4.04
N ALA A 308 -19.54 -4.75 4.47
CA ALA A 308 -19.98 -4.71 5.88
C ALA A 308 -20.49 -6.05 6.43
N ASP A 309 -20.77 -7.03 5.56
CA ASP A 309 -21.20 -8.39 5.93
C ASP A 309 -20.05 -9.26 6.45
N LEU A 310 -18.81 -8.80 6.29
CA LEU A 310 -17.61 -9.55 6.64
C LEU A 310 -16.89 -8.92 7.84
N GLY A 311 -16.65 -9.73 8.86
CA GLY A 311 -15.69 -9.42 9.90
C GLY A 311 -14.27 -9.74 9.46
N PHE A 312 -13.28 -9.08 10.07
CA PHE A 312 -11.87 -9.31 9.81
C PHE A 312 -11.02 -9.19 11.08
N THR A 313 -9.89 -9.88 11.09
CA THR A 313 -8.82 -9.66 12.09
C THR A 313 -7.94 -8.47 11.68
N PRO A 314 -7.16 -7.87 12.59
CA PRO A 314 -6.12 -6.92 12.22
C PRO A 314 -5.24 -7.47 11.10
N VAL A 315 -4.82 -6.60 10.18
CA VAL A 315 -4.04 -7.02 9.02
C VAL A 315 -2.58 -7.22 9.42
N GLU A 316 -2.05 -8.37 9.06
CA GLU A 316 -0.66 -8.73 9.26
C GLU A 316 0.15 -8.43 8.00
N VAL A 317 1.33 -7.82 8.18
CA VAL A 317 2.27 -7.55 7.09
C VAL A 317 3.37 -8.60 7.11
N GLY A 318 3.58 -9.24 5.97
CA GLY A 318 4.56 -10.29 5.75
C GLY A 318 6.02 -9.80 5.75
N PRO A 319 6.96 -10.76 5.58
CA PRO A 319 8.38 -10.46 5.55
C PRO A 319 8.76 -9.62 4.34
N ARG A 320 9.99 -9.09 4.35
CA ARG A 320 10.57 -8.48 3.16
C ARG A 320 10.84 -9.60 2.14
N MET A 321 10.45 -9.37 0.90
CA MET A 321 10.63 -10.30 -0.22
C MET A 321 11.43 -9.64 -1.35
N ALA A 322 11.50 -10.29 -2.52
CA ALA A 322 12.19 -9.74 -3.69
C ALA A 322 11.52 -8.49 -4.26
N SER A 323 10.19 -8.38 -4.11
CA SER A 323 9.42 -7.17 -4.40
C SER A 323 9.83 -5.99 -3.50
N ASP A 324 9.65 -4.76 -3.99
CA ASP A 324 9.69 -3.55 -3.16
C ASP A 324 8.42 -3.37 -2.31
N HIS A 325 7.43 -4.25 -2.46
CA HIS A 325 6.28 -4.35 -1.56
C HIS A 325 6.46 -5.44 -0.50
N ARG A 326 5.56 -5.45 0.49
CA ARG A 326 5.37 -6.54 1.45
C ARG A 326 3.99 -7.15 1.24
N ALA A 327 3.88 -8.46 1.33
CA ALA A 327 2.59 -9.14 1.31
C ALA A 327 1.79 -8.79 2.57
N ILE A 328 0.47 -8.88 2.48
CA ILE A 328 -0.44 -8.67 3.60
C ILE A 328 -1.44 -9.82 3.70
N LYS A 329 -1.92 -10.11 4.91
CA LYS A 329 -3.00 -11.08 5.13
C LYS A 329 -3.91 -10.68 6.28
N THR A 330 -5.12 -11.21 6.25
CA THR A 330 -6.04 -11.18 7.38
C THR A 330 -6.89 -12.45 7.38
N LYS A 331 -7.64 -12.66 8.46
CA LYS A 331 -8.68 -13.67 8.52
C LYS A 331 -10.03 -12.98 8.44
N ILE A 332 -10.90 -13.48 7.58
CA ILE A 332 -12.28 -12.99 7.42
C ILE A 332 -13.30 -14.04 7.82
N TRP A 333 -14.49 -13.58 8.17
CA TRP A 333 -15.67 -14.41 8.39
C TRP A 333 -16.93 -13.63 8.05
N ARG A 334 -18.02 -14.34 7.80
CA ARG A 334 -19.33 -13.73 7.57
C ARG A 334 -20.04 -13.48 8.90
N HIS A 335 -20.62 -12.30 9.10
CA HIS A 335 -21.49 -12.05 10.23
C HIS A 335 -22.69 -13.01 10.20
N ALA A 336 -23.03 -13.59 11.36
CA ALA A 336 -24.29 -14.31 11.51
C ALA A 336 -25.46 -13.35 11.22
N GLN A 337 -26.31 -13.73 10.27
CA GLN A 337 -27.51 -12.97 9.90
C GLN A 337 -28.58 -13.01 10.99
#